data_AF-A0AAQ4DLK9-F1
#
_entry.id   AF-A0AAQ4DLK9-F1
#
_cell.length_a   1.000
_cell.length_b   1.000
_cell.length_c   1.000
_cell.angle_alpha   90.00
_cell.angle_beta   90.00
_cell.angle_gamma   90.00
#
_symmetry.space_group_name_H-M   'P 1'
#
loop_
_entity.id
_entity.type
_entity.pdbx_description
1 polymer ?
#
loop_
_entity_poly.entity_id
_entity_poly.type
_entity_poly.pdbx_seq_one_letter_code
_entity_poly.pdbx_strand_id
1 'polypeptide(L)'
;MSFPWNHECKPEVLFTGIDCTEEEQVVRELGGAVATTASDCTHLVTDKFRRTVKSLYCISKGTPIIDVSWIKKCHESKAFIGAESALEPCSQNNFPDSEYR
;
A
#
# COMPACT_ATOMS: atom_id res chain seq x y z
N MET A 1 -32.58 12.66 0.32
CA MET A 1 -31.68 12.43 -0.84
C MET A 1 -30.62 11.47 -0.34
N SER A 2 -30.70 10.20 -0.75
CA SER A 2 -29.77 9.17 -0.31
C SER A 2 -28.43 9.38 -0.99
N PHE A 3 -27.36 9.60 -0.23
CA PHE A 3 -26.01 9.73 -0.76
C PHE A 3 -25.59 8.39 -1.41
N PRO A 4 -25.35 8.33 -2.74
CA PRO A 4 -25.09 7.08 -3.45
C PRO A 4 -23.60 6.74 -3.39
N TRP A 5 -23.05 6.60 -2.18
CA TRP A 5 -21.67 6.17 -1.97
C TRP A 5 -21.63 5.12 -0.87
N ASN A 6 -22.33 4.01 -1.11
CA ASN A 6 -21.94 2.74 -0.53
C ASN A 6 -21.40 1.88 -1.67
N HIS A 7 -20.34 2.38 -2.32
CA HIS A 7 -19.49 1.46 -3.06
C HIS A 7 -18.89 0.56 -1.99
N GLU A 8 -19.09 -0.73 -2.13
CA GLU A 8 -18.42 -1.73 -1.33
C GLU A 8 -16.92 -1.53 -1.60
N CYS A 9 -16.27 -0.69 -0.79
CA CYS A 9 -14.90 -0.20 -0.97
C CYS A 9 -13.93 -1.34 -0.65
N LYS A 10 -13.95 -2.36 -1.51
CA LYS A 10 -13.00 -3.45 -1.50
C LYS A 10 -11.64 -2.83 -1.81
N PRO A 11 -10.64 -2.95 -0.93
CA PRO A 11 -9.34 -2.38 -1.20
C PRO A 11 -8.71 -3.12 -2.38
N GLU A 12 -8.42 -2.35 -3.43
CA GLU A 12 -7.62 -2.81 -4.56
C GLU A 12 -6.13 -2.59 -4.27
N VAL A 13 -5.42 -3.68 -4.00
CA VAL A 13 -4.02 -3.68 -3.60
C VAL A 13 -3.15 -3.99 -4.80
N LEU A 14 -2.15 -3.15 -5.08
CA LEU A 14 -1.18 -3.39 -6.15
C LEU A 14 0.20 -3.69 -5.56
N PHE A 15 0.80 -4.79 -5.97
CA PHE A 15 2.15 -5.15 -5.56
C PHE A 15 3.19 -4.66 -6.59
N THR A 16 4.35 -4.21 -6.11
CA THR A 16 5.45 -3.78 -7.00
C THR A 16 6.82 -4.23 -6.52
N GLY A 17 7.55 -4.90 -7.42
CA GLY A 17 8.95 -5.27 -7.23
C GLY A 17 9.19 -6.47 -6.32
N ILE A 18 8.16 -7.27 -6.07
CA ILE A 18 8.12 -8.42 -5.15
C ILE A 18 7.20 -9.50 -5.72
N ASP A 19 7.54 -10.77 -5.47
CA ASP A 19 6.70 -11.93 -5.78
C ASP A 19 5.75 -12.18 -4.62
N CYS A 20 4.51 -11.68 -4.73
CA CYS A 20 3.57 -11.61 -3.61
C CYS A 20 2.45 -12.66 -3.66
N THR A 21 2.76 -13.91 -4.00
CA THR A 21 1.74 -14.95 -4.18
C THR A 21 0.95 -15.24 -2.90
N GLU A 22 1.60 -15.22 -1.72
CA GLU A 22 0.95 -15.52 -0.44
C GLU A 22 0.13 -14.32 0.06
N GLU A 23 0.64 -13.11 -0.10
CA GLU A 23 0.03 -11.85 0.30
C GLU A 23 -1.19 -11.54 -0.58
N GLU A 24 -1.11 -11.84 -1.88
CA GLU A 24 -2.26 -11.77 -2.78
C GLU A 24 -3.38 -12.70 -2.32
N GLN A 25 -3.05 -13.92 -1.86
CA GLN A 25 -4.05 -14.84 -1.33
C GLN A 25 -4.72 -14.26 -0.07
N VAL A 26 -3.92 -13.73 0.86
CA VAL A 26 -4.42 -13.06 2.07
C VAL A 26 -5.37 -11.91 1.73
N VAL A 27 -5.02 -11.05 0.77
CA VAL A 27 -5.88 -9.94 0.34
C VAL A 27 -7.24 -10.46 -0.14
N ARG A 28 -7.23 -11.54 -0.93
CA ARG A 28 -8.46 -12.16 -1.44
C ARG A 28 -9.27 -12.82 -0.32
N GLU A 29 -8.63 -13.47 0.64
CA GLU A 29 -9.28 -14.06 1.82
C GLU A 29 -9.92 -13.00 2.72
N LEU A 30 -9.31 -11.82 2.85
CA LEU A 30 -9.84 -10.67 3.58
C LEU A 30 -10.98 -9.94 2.82
N GLY A 31 -11.27 -10.33 1.58
CA GLY A 31 -12.31 -9.73 0.74
C GLY A 31 -11.88 -8.51 -0.08
N GLY A 32 -10.57 -8.27 -0.18
CA GLY A 32 -9.97 -7.28 -1.09
C GLY A 32 -9.71 -7.87 -2.48
N ALA A 33 -9.29 -7.01 -3.39
CA ALA A 33 -8.90 -7.39 -4.74
C ALA A 33 -7.46 -7.00 -5.02
N VAL A 34 -6.77 -7.76 -5.87
CA VAL A 34 -5.42 -7.43 -6.30
C VAL A 34 -5.53 -6.69 -7.63
N ALA A 35 -5.12 -5.44 -7.64
CA ALA A 35 -5.07 -4.63 -8.85
C ALA A 35 -3.88 -5.07 -9.72
N THR A 36 -4.10 -5.10 -11.04
CA THR A 36 -3.03 -5.37 -12.01
C THR A 36 -2.34 -4.07 -12.46
N THR A 37 -3.06 -2.96 -12.37
CA THR A 37 -2.67 -1.65 -12.91
C THR A 37 -2.68 -0.58 -11.82
N ALA A 38 -1.77 0.40 -11.92
CA ALA A 38 -1.71 1.52 -10.98
C ALA A 38 -2.95 2.42 -11.00
N SER A 39 -3.69 2.43 -12.11
CA SER A 39 -4.92 3.20 -12.30
C SER A 39 -6.05 2.78 -11.37
N ASP A 40 -6.25 1.48 -11.17
CA ASP A 40 -7.34 0.94 -10.34
C ASP A 40 -6.91 0.71 -8.88
N CYS A 41 -5.61 0.76 -8.58
CA CYS A 41 -5.16 0.53 -7.22
C CYS A 41 -5.56 1.65 -6.25
N THR A 42 -5.92 1.22 -5.04
CA THR A 42 -6.22 2.05 -3.87
C THR A 42 -5.09 2.05 -2.85
N HIS A 43 -4.28 1.00 -2.83
CA HIS A 43 -3.11 0.84 -1.97
C HIS A 43 -1.97 0.23 -2.78
N LEU A 44 -0.77 0.80 -2.70
CA LEU A 44 0.43 0.24 -3.33
C LEU A 44 1.29 -0.44 -2.27
N VAL A 45 1.48 -1.75 -2.37
CA VAL A 45 2.32 -2.54 -1.46
C VAL A 45 3.70 -2.80 -2.09
N THR A 46 4.77 -2.55 -1.34
CA THR A 46 6.15 -2.76 -1.78
C THR A 46 7.09 -3.04 -0.61
N ASP A 47 8.10 -3.91 -0.76
CA ASP A 47 9.12 -4.19 0.29
C ASP A 47 10.08 -3.02 0.51
N LYS A 48 10.41 -2.31 -0.57
CA LYS A 48 11.29 -1.13 -0.54
C LYS A 48 10.74 -0.09 -1.47
N PHE A 49 10.72 1.15 -1.01
CA PHE A 49 10.35 2.26 -1.86
C PHE A 49 11.28 2.33 -3.07
N ARG A 50 10.77 1.90 -4.23
CA ARG A 50 11.44 2.02 -5.52
C ARG A 50 10.77 3.12 -6.32
N ARG A 51 11.58 3.97 -6.96
CA ARG A 51 11.14 5.01 -7.91
C ARG A 51 10.68 4.38 -9.24
N THR A 52 9.70 3.49 -9.19
CA THR A 52 9.10 2.89 -10.40
C THR A 52 7.97 3.77 -10.92
N VAL A 53 7.60 3.56 -12.18
CA VAL A 53 6.47 4.27 -12.82
C VAL A 53 5.17 4.06 -12.03
N LYS A 54 4.95 2.85 -11.48
CA LYS A 54 3.78 2.53 -10.64
C LYS A 54 3.77 3.37 -9.36
N SER A 55 4.91 3.48 -8.67
CA SER A 55 5.05 4.30 -7.46
C SER A 55 4.82 5.78 -7.75
N LEU A 56 5.44 6.32 -8.80
CA LEU A 56 5.27 7.73 -9.18
C LEU A 56 3.81 8.05 -9.56
N TYR A 57 3.14 7.14 -10.26
CA TYR A 57 1.72 7.27 -10.56
C TYR A 57 0.86 7.29 -9.28
N CYS A 58 1.12 6.35 -8.36
CA CYS A 58 0.41 6.28 -7.08
C CYS A 58 0.61 7.56 -6.25
N ILE A 59 1.84 8.09 -6.20
CA ILE A 59 2.14 9.37 -5.54
C ILE A 59 1.32 10.50 -6.15
N SER A 60 1.30 10.60 -7.49
CA SER A 60 0.52 11.62 -8.21
C SER A 60 -0.99 11.52 -7.92
N LYS A 61 -1.49 10.28 -7.78
CA LYS A 61 -2.89 9.99 -7.46
C LYS A 61 -3.24 10.22 -5.97
N GLY A 62 -2.24 10.28 -5.08
CA GLY A 62 -2.44 10.30 -3.63
C GLY A 62 -2.74 8.91 -3.04
N THR A 63 -2.38 7.85 -3.75
CA THR A 63 -2.48 6.46 -3.29
C THR A 63 -1.38 6.19 -2.25
N PRO A 64 -1.72 5.70 -1.05
CA PRO A 64 -0.72 5.37 -0.03
C PRO A 64 0.19 4.23 -0.50
N ILE A 65 1.48 4.41 -0.24
CA ILE A 65 2.52 3.41 -0.50
C ILE A 65 2.88 2.78 0.84
N ILE A 66 2.62 1.49 0.97
CA ILE A 66 2.69 0.73 2.20
C ILE A 66 3.62 -0.46 2.04
N ASP A 67 4.16 -0.91 3.17
CA ASP A 67 5.06 -2.06 3.20
C ASP A 67 4.30 -3.40 3.20
N VAL A 68 4.95 -4.47 2.76
CA VAL A 68 4.38 -5.84 2.75
C VAL A 68 3.96 -6.29 4.16
N SER A 69 4.63 -5.78 5.20
CA SER A 69 4.26 -5.99 6.61
C SER A 69 2.81 -5.59 6.92
N TRP A 70 2.22 -4.66 6.18
CA TRP A 70 0.80 -4.31 6.33
C TRP A 70 -0.13 -5.49 6.05
N ILE A 71 0.16 -6.28 5.02
CA ILE A 71 -0.67 -7.44 4.67
C ILE A 71 -0.63 -8.47 5.79
N LYS A 72 0.54 -8.67 6.40
CA LYS A 72 0.70 -9.56 7.55
C LYS A 72 -0.13 -9.07 8.75
N LYS A 73 -0.07 -7.78 9.07
CA LYS A 73 -0.89 -7.15 10.12
C LYS A 73 -2.39 -7.28 9.83
N CYS A 74 -2.81 -7.12 8.56
CA CYS A 74 -4.19 -7.31 8.13
C CYS A 74 -4.65 -8.76 8.29
N HIS A 75 -3.78 -9.71 7.95
CA HIS A 75 -4.04 -11.15 8.13
C HIS A 75 -4.25 -11.50 9.60
N GLU A 76 -3.36 -11.03 10.48
CA GLU A 76 -3.47 -11.24 11.94
C GLU A 76 -4.74 -10.61 12.51
N SER A 77 -5.11 -9.43 12.03
CA SER A 77 -6.31 -8.70 12.46
C SER A 77 -7.60 -9.25 11.83
N LYS A 78 -7.49 -10.14 10.83
CA LYS A 78 -8.59 -10.61 9.96
C LYS A 78 -9.43 -9.48 9.34
N ALA A 79 -8.82 -8.31 9.17
CA ALA A 79 -9.45 -7.10 8.67
C ALA A 79 -8.41 -6.19 8.04
N PHE A 80 -8.82 -5.40 7.04
CA PHE A 80 -7.96 -4.36 6.49
C PHE A 80 -7.77 -3.23 7.48
N ILE A 81 -6.55 -3.08 7.99
CA ILE A 81 -6.18 -1.96 8.86
C ILE A 81 -5.89 -0.71 8.01
N GLY A 82 -6.21 0.49 8.52
CA GLY A 82 -6.05 1.73 7.76
C GLY A 82 -4.59 1.97 7.35
N ALA A 83 -4.38 2.52 6.15
CA ALA A 83 -3.04 2.79 5.60
C ALA A 83 -2.17 3.67 6.53
N GLU A 84 -2.76 4.53 7.37
CA GLU A 84 -2.03 5.34 8.35
C GLU A 84 -1.26 4.48 9.37
N SER A 85 -1.82 3.33 9.77
CA SER A 85 -1.15 2.38 10.68
C SER A 85 -0.11 1.47 9.98
N ALA A 86 -0.07 1.55 8.65
CA ALA A 86 0.80 0.78 7.76
C ALA A 86 2.06 1.55 7.35
N LEU A 87 1.96 2.87 7.34
CA LEU A 87 3.09 3.78 7.16
C LEU A 87 3.93 3.73 8.43
N GLU A 88 4.80 2.74 8.53
CA GLU A 88 5.97 2.87 9.40
C GLU A 88 6.62 4.20 9.01
N PRO A 89 6.92 5.12 9.94
CA PRO A 89 7.69 6.29 9.60
C PRO A 89 8.98 5.73 9.01
N CYS A 90 9.24 5.93 7.72
CA CYS A 90 10.57 5.75 7.16
C CYS A 90 11.46 6.50 8.15
N SER A 91 12.20 5.76 8.99
CA SER A 91 13.07 6.32 9.99
C SER A 91 13.83 7.41 9.29
N GLN A 92 13.61 8.64 9.76
CA GLN A 92 14.26 9.81 9.25
C GLN A 92 15.70 9.43 9.00
N ASN A 93 16.12 9.63 7.77
CA ASN A 93 17.51 9.72 7.41
C ASN A 93 18.29 10.24 8.60
N ASN A 94 19.15 9.42 9.20
CA ASN A 94 20.35 9.94 9.81
C ASN A 94 21.16 10.50 8.63
N PHE A 95 20.77 11.68 8.13
CA PHE A 95 21.69 12.58 7.48
C PHE A 95 22.55 13.12 8.63
N PRO A 96 23.82 12.73 8.75
CA PRO A 96 24.72 13.49 9.61
C PRO A 96 24.74 14.92 9.08
N ASP A 97 24.22 15.85 9.86
CA ASP A 97 24.22 17.30 9.63
C ASP A 97 25.65 17.87 9.77
N SER A 98 26.63 17.33 9.05
CA SER A 98 28.01 17.80 9.16
C SER A 98 28.88 17.42 7.96
N GLU A 99 28.59 17.96 6.78
CA GLU A 99 29.64 18.42 5.83
C GLU A 99 29.01 19.04 4.58
N TYR A 100 28.55 20.28 4.72
CA TYR A 100 28.59 21.22 3.61
C TYR A 100 29.44 22.40 4.08
N ARG A 101 30.76 22.22 3.97
CA ARG A 101 31.74 23.29 4.09
C ARG A 101 32.85 23.08 3.08
#